data_AF-A0A1Q7KVE3-F1
#
_entry.id   AF-A0A1Q7KVE3-F1
#
_cell.length_a   1.000
_cell.length_b   1.000
_cell.length_c   1.000
_cell.angle_alpha   90.00
_cell.angle_beta   90.00
_cell.angle_gamma   90.00
#
_symmetry.space_group_name_H-M   'P 1'
#
loop_
_entity.id
_entity.type
_entity.pdbx_description
1 polymer ?
#
loop_
_entity_poly.entity_id
_entity_poly.type
_entity_poly.pdbx_seq_one_letter_code
_entity_poly.pdbx_strand_id
1 'polypeptide(L)' 'MEQFDCAYCGERQELPFQCNYCNDKFCAEHRLPEDHRCVKLHQIRATKFGETKVQRRKGTGRQSFIRRVFGKFS' A
#
# COMPACT_ATOMS: atom_id res chain seq x y z
N MET A 1 18.09 2.21 -34.30
CA MET A 1 18.12 1.87 -32.86
C MET A 1 17.95 3.17 -32.10
N GLU A 2 16.78 3.39 -31.50
CA GLU A 2 16.56 4.54 -30.64
C GLU A 2 17.16 4.22 -29.27
N GLN A 3 18.21 4.93 -28.89
CA GLN A 3 18.86 4.82 -27.58
C GLN A 3 18.26 5.89 -26.67
N PHE A 4 18.02 5.55 -25.40
CA PHE A 4 17.56 6.51 -24.39
C PHE A 4 18.50 6.50 -23.19
N ASP A 5 18.57 7.62 -22.48
CA ASP A 5 19.35 7.76 -21.27
C ASP A 5 18.46 7.54 -20.04
N CYS A 6 18.94 6.76 -19.07
CA CYS A 6 18.26 6.57 -17.81
C CYS A 6 18.24 7.88 -17.00
N ALA A 7 17.06 8.33 -16.57
CA ALA A 7 16.93 9.58 -15.79
C ALA A 7 17.60 9.54 -14.40
N TYR A 8 17.98 8.35 -13.90
CA TYR A 8 18.63 8.18 -12.59
C TYR A 8 20.15 8.00 -12.69
N CYS A 9 20.63 7.09 -13.55
CA CYS A 9 22.06 6.79 -13.68
C CYS A 9 22.73 7.35 -14.94
N GLY A 10 21.96 7.82 -15.93
CA GLY A 10 22.50 8.32 -17.20
C GLY A 10 22.99 7.24 -18.16
N GLU A 11 22.80 5.96 -17.84
CA GLU A 11 23.18 4.83 -18.70
C GLU A 11 22.33 4.82 -19.98
N ARG A 12 23.00 4.59 -21.12
CA ARG A 12 22.35 4.50 -22.43
C ARG A 12 21.84 3.09 -22.67
N GLN A 13 20.56 2.96 -22.99
CA GLN A 13 19.89 1.66 -23.09
C GLN A 13 19.00 1.61 -24.33
N GLU A 14 18.71 0.40 -24.80
CA GLU A 14 17.94 0.15 -26.03
C GLU A 14 16.43 -0.01 -25.74
N LEU A 15 16.08 -0.35 -24.49
CA LEU A 15 14.73 -0.62 -24.02
C LEU A 15 14.31 0.29 -22.85
N PRO A 16 13.46 1.30 -23.07
CA PRO A 16 13.01 2.21 -22.02
C PRO A 16 11.97 1.57 -21.11
N PHE A 17 12.23 1.61 -19.80
CA PHE A 17 11.23 1.24 -18.78
C PHE A 17 10.59 2.51 -18.23
N GLN A 18 9.28 2.66 -18.41
CA GLN A 18 8.52 3.79 -17.87
C GLN A 18 7.95 3.46 -16.49
N CYS A 19 8.19 4.33 -15.51
CA CYS A 19 7.61 4.18 -14.18
C CYS A 19 6.15 4.69 -14.16
N ASN A 20 5.19 3.87 -13.72
CA ASN A 20 3.76 4.26 -13.62
C ASN A 20 3.48 5.38 -12.60
N TYR A 21 4.44 5.69 -11.74
CA TYR A 21 4.28 6.71 -10.71
C TYR A 21 4.81 8.06 -11.21
N CYS A 22 6.08 8.16 -11.58
CA CYS A 22 6.69 9.42 -12.03
C CYS A 22 6.62 9.65 -13.55
N ASN A 23 6.32 8.63 -14.37
CA ASN A 23 6.32 8.65 -15.84
C ASN A 23 7.68 8.87 -16.51
N ASP A 24 8.78 8.79 -15.75
CA ASP A 24 10.13 8.88 -16.30
C ASP A 24 10.63 7.54 -16.86
N LYS A 25 11.65 7.62 -17.74
CA LYS A 25 12.31 6.46 -18.38
C LYS A 25 13.56 6.03 -17.61
N PHE A 26 13.68 4.74 -17.35
CA PHE A 26 14.78 4.14 -16.60
C PHE A 26 15.35 2.91 -17.31
N CYS A 27 16.55 2.49 -16.90
CA CYS A 27 17.18 1.24 -17.33
C CYS A 27 16.58 0.02 -16.58
N ALA A 28 16.96 -1.18 -16.99
CA ALA A 28 16.47 -2.44 -16.40
C ALA A 28 16.73 -2.55 -14.89
N GLU A 29 17.83 -1.97 -14.41
CA GLU A 29 18.22 -1.95 -12.99
C GLU A 29 17.40 -0.93 -12.20
N HIS A 30 17.06 0.22 -12.79
CA HIS A 30 16.34 1.31 -12.12
C HIS A 30 14.83 1.31 -12.41
N ARG A 31 14.27 0.23 -12.97
CA ARG A 31 12.85 0.14 -13.32
C ARG A 31 11.92 0.12 -12.10
N LEU A 32 12.41 -0.37 -10.96
CA LEU A 32 11.64 -0.46 -9.73
C LEU A 32 11.62 0.89 -9.02
N PRO A 33 10.49 1.28 -8.38
CA PRO A 33 10.39 2.53 -7.63
C PRO A 33 11.39 2.71 -6.50
N GLU A 34 11.91 1.60 -5.96
CA GLU A 34 12.89 1.60 -4.86
C GLU A 34 14.29 1.95 -5.34
N ASP A 35 14.67 1.49 -6.55
CA ASP A 35 15.99 1.70 -7.13
C ASP A 35 16.20 3.14 -7.62
N HIS A 36 15.17 3.79 -8.21
CA HIS A 36 15.26 5.19 -8.64
C HIS A 36 14.72 6.21 -7.62
N ARG A 37 14.46 5.78 -6.38
CA ARG A 37 13.88 6.63 -5.30
C ARG A 37 12.67 7.45 -5.76
N CYS A 38 11.64 6.78 -6.26
CA CYS A 38 10.48 7.45 -6.83
C CYS A 38 9.80 8.41 -5.83
N VAL A 39 9.74 9.70 -6.18
CA VAL A 39 9.17 10.77 -5.33
C VAL A 39 7.72 10.49 -4.94
N LYS A 40 6.90 9.97 -5.87
CA LYS A 40 5.48 9.68 -5.63
C LYS A 40 5.26 8.44 -4.76
N LEU A 41 6.21 7.50 -4.71
CA LEU A 41 6.12 6.33 -3.85
C LEU A 41 6.17 6.74 -2.36
N HIS A 42 6.99 7.74 -2.05
CA HIS A 42 7.11 8.28 -0.69
C HIS A 42 5.79 8.92 -0.21
N GLN A 43 5.10 9.66 -1.08
CA GLN A 43 3.79 10.26 -0.77
C GLN A 43 2.70 9.19 -0.54
N ILE A 44 2.68 8.11 -1.33
CA ILE A 44 1.69 7.04 -1.16
C ILE A 44 1.93 6.29 0.17
N ARG A 45 3.19 5.98 0.50
CA ARG A 45 3.51 5.34 1.78
C ARG A 45 3.11 6.22 2.97
N ALA A 46 3.37 7.53 2.90
CA ALA A 46 3.02 8.45 3.98
C ALA A 46 1.51 8.57 4.23
N THR A 47 0.69 8.51 3.19
CA THR A 47 -0.78 8.66 3.32
C THR A 47 -1.48 7.39 3.83
N LYS A 48 -0.90 6.21 3.58
CA LYS A 48 -1.50 4.91 3.97
C LYS A 48 -1.33 4.54 5.45
N PHE A 49 -0.44 5.21 6.18
CA PHE A 49 -0.26 4.95 7.63
C PHE A 49 -1.44 5.43 8.50
N GLY A 50 -2.36 6.24 7.97
CA GLY A 50 -3.47 6.82 8.75
C GLY A 50 -4.85 6.16 8.58
N GLU A 51 -5.05 5.28 7.59
CA GLU A 51 -6.40 4.87 7.17
C GLU A 51 -6.79 3.41 7.45
N THR A 52 -5.98 2.64 8.19
CA THR A 52 -6.41 1.33 8.68
C THR A 52 -7.38 1.50 9.84
N LYS A 53 -8.63 1.87 9.52
CA LYS A 53 -9.79 1.75 10.39
C LYS A 53 -9.98 0.26 10.64
N VAL A 54 -9.28 -0.28 11.64
CA VAL A 54 -9.54 -1.59 12.21
C VAL A 54 -10.96 -1.51 12.76
N GLN A 55 -11.94 -1.90 11.94
CA GLN A 55 -13.32 -2.06 12.34
C GLN A 55 -13.34 -3.24 13.33
N ARG A 56 -12.98 -2.98 14.58
CA ARG A 56 -13.15 -3.92 15.70
C ARG A 56 -14.65 -4.18 15.78
N ARG A 57 -15.13 -5.23 15.10
CA ARG A 57 -16.48 -5.76 15.34
C ARG A 57 -16.56 -6.05 16.83
N LYS A 58 -17.35 -5.26 17.55
CA LYS A 58 -17.75 -5.58 18.92
C LYS A 58 -18.39 -6.96 18.87
N GLY A 59 -17.71 -7.96 19.42
CA GLY A 59 -18.32 -9.26 19.70
C GLY A 59 -19.58 -9.02 20.52
N THR A 60 -20.72 -9.43 20.01
CA THR A 60 -21.98 -9.55 20.76
C THR A 60 -21.85 -10.73 21.72
N GLY A 61 -20.96 -10.59 22.71
CA GLY A 61 -20.82 -11.50 23.83
C GLY A 61 -21.77 -11.10 24.96
N ARG A 62 -23.07 -11.33 24.77
CA ARG A 62 -24.04 -11.48 25.87
C ARG A 62 -24.97 -12.62 25.49
N GLN A 63 -24.43 -13.84 25.49
CA GLN A 63 -25.28 -15.02 25.58
C GLN A 63 -26.10 -14.92 26.86
N SER A 64 -27.38 -14.68 26.65
CA SER A 64 -28.47 -14.70 27.60
C SER A 64 -28.51 -16.02 28.37
N PHE A 65 -27.91 -16.08 29.57
CA PHE A 65 -27.99 -17.29 30.40
C PHE A 65 -28.49 -17.08 31.84
N ILE A 66 -28.42 -15.86 32.40
CA ILE A 66 -28.72 -15.68 33.85
C ILE A 66 -30.14 -15.12 34.11
N ARG A 67 -30.89 -14.71 33.07
CA ARG A 67 -32.23 -14.08 33.24
C ARG A 67 -33.43 -15.01 33.02
N ARG A 68 -33.31 -16.30 33.36
CA ARG A 68 -34.46 -17.23 33.29
C ARG A 68 -34.65 -18.14 34.52
N VAL A 69 -33.69 -18.20 35.45
CA VAL A 69 -33.76 -19.18 36.55
C VAL A 69 -34.36 -18.63 37.86
N PHE A 70 -34.37 -17.32 38.10
CA PHE A 70 -34.86 -16.74 39.37
C PHE A 70 -35.92 -15.66 39.16
N GLY A 71 -37.21 -16.02 38.97
CA GLY A 71 -38.23 -14.98 38.92
C GLY A 71 -39.69 -15.34 38.62
N LYS A 72 -40.19 -16.56 38.91
CA LYS A 72 -41.66 -16.75 38.95
C LYS A 72 -42.11 -18.00 39.74
N PHE A 73 -41.75 -18.06 41.00
CA PHE A 73 -42.48 -18.80 42.04
C PHE A 73 -42.84 -17.82 43.15
N SER A 74 -44.00 -17.17 42.98
CA SER A 74 -44.93 -16.64 43.98
C SER A 74 -46.09 -15.98 43.26
#